data_AF-A0A956FWM9-F1
#
_entry.id   AF-A0A956FWM9-F1
#
_cell.length_a   1.000
_cell.length_b   1.000
_cell.length_c   1.000
_cell.angle_alpha   90.00
_cell.angle_beta   90.00
_cell.angle_gamma   90.00
#
_symmetry.space_group_name_H-M   'P 1'
#
loop_
_entity.id
_entity.type
_entity.pdbx_description
1 polymer ?
#
loop_
_entity_poly.entity_id
_entity_poly.type
_entity_poly.pdbx_seq_one_letter_code
_entity_poly.pdbx_strand_id
1 'polypeptide(L)'
;MDFAPCSPSPLRRLALAIPLALALAGCPDGDSDSATSDTASGTGTDTDTDTGGDEGQEEFGGGTRLKAIVWQPESGEPGFTGWHDSELDHECEFRELSDGALRCVPETFEAPAQFYADAACTQRVVALTQVDEPPYPAYAWSSASPGTCDDAAGIDIHATMGDVVSAVLYELDDVDGCVERQPDPIDHVLVGPAIDPATYVAATDTLDGGDARIRGVRRIADDGSWSYVGAEDTQLAVATRHRRTADGLERWLPDDGVNYNARFFADAACSEPVGGGPVACAGPSQAYVNDRTPSTCGELRTVYTGGDELTEVYEQVGGSCDPATIGDFHFYAVGAAIPDADFTEATLLTPGEGAGTVINRYWSAEGSDLRERAGFIDTAHGGATCSVRDDPDGVRRCLPNALIDAPNFTFFTTADCTGPRIGLLPACLGDVPPYGSLRDESCAEECSEVYTWSTEIDPTVTPLYRDQGTGMGCQPTNDLGDEYRYVELEPMDPVEWVSVTEVILD
;
A
#
# COMPACT_ATOMS: atom_id res chain seq x y z
N MET A 1 -16.90 -5.29 6.05
CA MET A 1 -15.55 -5.29 6.62
C MET A 1 -14.66 -5.61 5.46
N ASP A 2 -14.12 -4.58 4.81
CA ASP A 2 -13.16 -4.77 3.73
C ASP A 2 -11.84 -5.23 4.37
N PHE A 3 -11.40 -6.43 4.03
CA PHE A 3 -10.12 -6.95 4.46
C PHE A 3 -9.06 -6.31 3.56
N ALA A 4 -8.15 -5.53 4.14
CA ALA A 4 -6.95 -5.11 3.42
C ALA A 4 -6.15 -6.38 3.04
N PRO A 5 -5.65 -6.50 1.79
CA PRO A 5 -4.80 -7.62 1.41
C PRO A 5 -3.58 -7.69 2.34
N CYS A 6 -3.22 -8.89 2.78
CA CYS A 6 -2.07 -9.09 3.66
C CYS A 6 -0.82 -8.63 2.89
N SER A 7 -0.07 -7.68 3.46
CA SER A 7 1.24 -7.32 2.92
C SER A 7 2.13 -8.56 3.09
N PRO A 8 2.83 -9.05 2.04
CA PRO A 8 3.72 -10.18 2.19
C PRO A 8 4.81 -9.80 3.20
N SER A 9 4.81 -10.45 4.38
CA SER A 9 5.86 -10.23 5.37
C SER A 9 7.21 -10.58 4.74
N PRO A 10 8.25 -9.75 4.88
CA PRO A 10 9.58 -10.14 4.41
C PRO A 10 9.99 -11.41 5.15
N LEU A 11 10.23 -12.49 4.40
CA LEU A 11 10.63 -13.78 4.94
C LEU A 11 11.74 -13.56 5.99
N ARG A 12 11.45 -13.94 7.24
CA ARG A 12 12.48 -14.06 8.28
C ARG A 12 13.55 -14.99 7.72
N ARG A 13 14.71 -14.43 7.36
CA ARG A 13 15.89 -15.22 7.02
C ARG A 13 16.14 -16.15 8.20
N LEU A 14 15.89 -17.44 8.01
CA LEU A 14 16.39 -18.47 8.92
C LEU A 14 17.91 -18.23 8.99
N ALA A 15 18.39 -17.73 10.12
CA ALA A 15 19.82 -17.58 10.36
C ALA A 15 20.44 -18.97 10.25
N LEU A 16 20.98 -19.29 9.08
CA LEU A 16 21.69 -20.53 8.83
C LEU A 16 22.90 -20.53 9.78
N ALA A 17 22.84 -21.34 10.84
CA ALA A 17 23.94 -21.48 11.77
C ALA A 17 25.14 -22.08 11.02
N ILE A 18 26.04 -21.23 10.54
CA ILE A 18 27.32 -21.64 9.95
C ILE A 18 28.14 -22.31 11.07
N PRO A 19 28.52 -23.59 10.95
CA PRO A 19 29.43 -24.19 11.92
C PRO A 19 30.81 -23.55 11.72
N LEU A 20 31.24 -22.79 12.72
CA LEU A 20 32.58 -22.21 12.83
C LEU A 20 33.61 -23.35 12.96
N ALA A 21 34.16 -23.80 11.84
CA ALA A 21 35.30 -24.71 11.81
C ALA A 21 36.59 -23.91 12.04
N LEU A 22 37.11 -24.01 13.27
CA LEU A 22 38.41 -23.48 13.69
C LEU A 22 39.53 -24.27 12.99
N ALA A 23 40.22 -23.67 12.02
CA ALA A 23 41.45 -24.21 11.44
C ALA A 23 42.63 -23.27 11.71
N LEU A 24 43.54 -23.75 12.57
CA LEU A 24 44.85 -23.16 12.86
C LEU A 24 45.87 -23.63 11.80
N ALA A 25 46.43 -22.69 11.02
CA ALA A 25 47.72 -22.75 10.35
C ALA A 25 48.04 -21.30 9.92
N GLY A 26 49.15 -20.64 10.26
CA GLY A 26 50.54 -21.06 10.15
C GLY A 26 51.18 -20.30 8.97
N CYS A 27 51.84 -19.16 9.24
CA CYS A 27 52.55 -18.32 8.25
C CYS A 27 53.69 -19.07 7.55
N PRO A 28 54.18 -18.57 6.39
CA PRO A 28 55.43 -17.82 6.49
C PRO A 28 55.53 -16.57 5.61
N ASP A 29 56.39 -15.67 6.08
CA ASP A 29 56.92 -14.48 5.42
C ASP A 29 57.56 -14.79 4.05
N GLY A 30 57.36 -13.87 3.11
CA GLY A 30 57.96 -13.92 1.77
C GLY A 30 58.23 -12.51 1.24
N ASP A 31 59.33 -11.93 1.69
CA ASP A 31 60.03 -10.80 1.07
C ASP A 31 60.56 -11.23 -0.31
N SER A 32 60.23 -10.48 -1.37
CA SER A 32 61.02 -10.46 -2.60
C SER A 32 60.79 -9.17 -3.38
N ASP A 33 61.67 -8.20 -3.12
CA ASP A 33 62.04 -7.12 -4.04
C ASP A 33 62.48 -7.69 -5.40
N SER A 34 62.04 -7.10 -6.52
CA SER A 34 62.77 -7.02 -7.80
C SER A 34 62.09 -6.11 -8.83
N ALA A 35 62.52 -4.85 -8.84
CA ALA A 35 62.92 -3.99 -9.96
C ALA A 35 62.23 -4.08 -11.36
N THR A 36 61.66 -2.92 -11.75
CA THR A 36 61.79 -2.18 -13.03
C THR A 36 61.49 -2.84 -14.38
N SER A 37 60.52 -2.26 -15.13
CA SER A 37 60.75 -1.67 -16.46
C SER A 37 59.53 -0.89 -16.99
N ASP A 38 59.67 0.44 -17.07
CA ASP A 38 59.40 1.31 -18.21
C ASP A 38 58.23 1.05 -19.21
N THR A 39 57.49 2.16 -19.40
CA THR A 39 56.92 2.64 -20.68
C THR A 39 55.59 2.04 -21.17
N ALA A 40 54.49 2.75 -20.86
CA ALA A 40 53.53 3.16 -21.89
C ALA A 40 52.75 4.40 -21.41
N SER A 41 53.11 5.54 -21.98
CA SER A 41 52.35 6.80 -21.89
C SER A 41 51.04 6.62 -22.67
N GLY A 42 50.02 6.09 -22.01
CA GLY A 42 48.64 6.11 -22.49
C GLY A 42 47.95 7.34 -21.94
N THR A 43 47.86 8.40 -22.75
CA THR A 43 46.90 9.49 -22.56
C THR A 43 45.49 8.93 -22.75
N GLY A 44 44.98 8.25 -21.72
CA GLY A 44 43.56 8.01 -21.54
C GLY A 44 42.98 9.27 -20.91
N THR A 45 42.18 10.00 -21.68
CA THR A 45 41.27 11.01 -21.15
C THR A 45 40.24 10.29 -20.29
N ASP A 46 40.58 10.09 -19.02
CA ASP A 46 39.61 9.83 -17.96
C ASP A 46 38.77 11.11 -17.87
N THR A 47 37.65 11.12 -18.59
CA THR A 47 36.52 11.98 -18.26
C THR A 47 35.91 11.43 -16.97
N ASP A 48 36.65 11.58 -15.88
CA ASP A 48 36.08 11.77 -14.55
C ASP A 48 35.23 13.04 -14.68
N THR A 49 34.01 12.84 -15.14
CA THR A 49 32.94 13.79 -14.97
C THR A 49 32.55 13.65 -13.51
N ASP A 50 33.45 14.12 -12.66
CA ASP A 50 33.22 14.45 -11.26
C ASP A 50 32.28 15.66 -11.26
N THR A 51 31.09 15.45 -11.80
CA THR A 51 29.90 16.18 -11.38
C THR A 51 29.68 15.74 -9.95
N GLY A 52 30.41 16.35 -9.02
CA GLY A 52 30.00 16.54 -7.62
C GLY A 52 28.74 17.42 -7.55
N GLY A 53 27.79 17.12 -8.42
CA GLY A 53 26.43 17.58 -8.40
C GLY A 53 25.78 16.73 -7.33
N ASP A 54 25.44 17.41 -6.24
CA ASP A 54 24.23 17.16 -5.47
C ASP A 54 23.65 15.78 -5.78
N GLU A 55 24.20 14.75 -5.12
CA GLU A 55 23.64 13.40 -5.14
C GLU A 55 22.28 13.50 -4.44
N GLY A 56 21.34 14.14 -5.13
CA GLY A 56 19.94 14.12 -4.79
C GLY A 56 19.62 12.65 -4.67
N GLN A 57 19.44 12.20 -3.43
CA GLN A 57 19.24 10.79 -3.13
C GLN A 57 18.06 10.31 -3.96
N GLU A 58 18.36 9.54 -5.01
CA GLU A 58 17.36 9.03 -5.94
C GLU A 58 16.42 8.11 -5.14
N GLU A 59 15.11 8.16 -5.41
CA GLU A 59 14.11 7.31 -4.76
C GLU A 59 14.02 5.92 -5.42
N PHE A 60 14.45 5.87 -6.67
CA PHE A 60 14.40 4.70 -7.54
C PHE A 60 15.49 4.83 -8.60
N GLY A 61 15.86 3.71 -9.22
CA GLY A 61 16.73 3.68 -10.39
C GLY A 61 16.18 2.75 -11.46
N GLY A 62 16.23 3.18 -12.72
CA GLY A 62 15.87 2.34 -13.86
C GLY A 62 16.89 1.23 -14.11
N GLY A 63 16.41 0.11 -14.64
CA GLY A 63 17.23 -1.05 -15.00
C GLY A 63 17.40 -1.20 -16.51
N THR A 64 18.03 -2.30 -16.91
CA THR A 64 18.20 -2.62 -18.34
C THR A 64 16.89 -3.03 -19.02
N ARG A 65 15.87 -3.46 -18.27
CA ARG A 65 14.57 -3.94 -18.77
C ARG A 65 13.39 -3.22 -18.10
N LEU A 66 13.36 -3.15 -16.77
CA LEU A 66 12.36 -2.45 -16.00
C LEU A 66 12.65 -0.95 -16.00
N LYS A 67 11.65 -0.19 -16.42
CA LYS A 67 11.65 1.26 -16.53
C LYS A 67 10.73 1.83 -15.47
N ALA A 68 11.19 2.85 -14.75
CA ALA A 68 10.36 3.49 -13.74
C ALA A 68 9.24 4.28 -14.43
N ILE A 69 8.00 4.07 -13.99
CA ILE A 69 6.86 4.91 -14.34
C ILE A 69 6.80 6.02 -13.30
N VAL A 70 6.66 7.26 -13.76
CA VAL A 70 6.59 8.43 -12.90
C VAL A 70 5.45 9.36 -13.31
N TRP A 71 4.88 10.04 -12.32
CA TRP A 71 4.14 11.28 -12.56
C TRP A 71 5.12 12.43 -12.74
N GLN A 72 5.19 12.96 -13.95
CA GLN A 72 6.01 14.13 -14.27
C GLN A 72 5.13 15.40 -14.25
N PRO A 73 5.25 16.27 -13.23
CA PRO A 73 4.64 17.60 -13.27
C PRO A 73 5.33 18.50 -14.31
N GLU A 74 4.61 19.51 -14.83
CA GLU A 74 5.20 20.54 -15.70
C GLU A 74 6.37 21.29 -15.05
N SER A 75 6.32 21.43 -13.72
CA SER A 75 7.34 22.05 -12.87
C SER A 75 7.38 21.29 -11.56
N GLY A 76 8.42 20.50 -11.33
CA GLY A 76 8.51 19.65 -10.17
C GLY A 76 9.46 18.46 -10.32
N GLU A 77 9.55 17.68 -9.27
CA GLU A 77 10.25 16.40 -9.25
C GLU A 77 9.32 15.27 -9.72
N PRO A 78 9.81 14.29 -10.51
CA PRO A 78 9.02 13.12 -10.87
C PRO A 78 8.69 12.30 -9.62
N GLY A 79 7.45 11.82 -9.50
CA GLY A 79 7.04 10.91 -8.42
C GLY A 79 6.89 9.49 -8.93
N PHE A 80 7.63 8.53 -8.35
CA PHE A 80 7.58 7.11 -8.73
C PHE A 80 6.21 6.48 -8.52
N THR A 81 5.65 5.81 -9.53
CA THR A 81 4.32 5.18 -9.47
C THR A 81 4.34 3.68 -9.67
N GLY A 82 5.27 3.17 -10.45
CA GLY A 82 5.30 1.75 -10.80
C GLY A 82 6.44 1.41 -11.75
N TRP A 83 6.35 0.21 -12.34
CA TRP A 83 7.35 -0.30 -13.27
C TRP A 83 6.73 -0.65 -14.61
N HIS A 84 7.48 -0.43 -15.68
CA HIS A 84 7.16 -0.90 -17.01
C HIS A 84 8.23 -1.89 -17.48
N ASP A 85 7.81 -3.10 -17.84
CA ASP A 85 8.68 -4.09 -18.45
C ASP A 85 8.80 -3.81 -19.95
N SER A 86 9.89 -3.17 -20.36
CA SER A 86 10.10 -2.78 -21.76
C SER A 86 10.34 -3.94 -22.73
N GLU A 87 10.60 -5.16 -22.25
CA GLU A 87 10.72 -6.35 -23.11
C GLU A 87 9.35 -6.97 -23.37
N LEU A 88 8.47 -6.97 -22.37
CA LEU A 88 7.14 -7.55 -22.43
C LEU A 88 6.01 -6.52 -22.71
N ASP A 89 6.37 -5.24 -22.81
CA ASP A 89 5.50 -4.10 -23.14
C ASP A 89 4.25 -4.01 -22.24
N HIS A 90 4.45 -4.06 -20.92
CA HIS A 90 3.37 -3.87 -19.95
C HIS A 90 3.85 -3.24 -18.66
N GLU A 91 2.93 -2.58 -17.97
CA GLU A 91 3.11 -2.15 -16.59
C GLU A 91 3.07 -3.37 -15.66
N CYS A 92 3.98 -3.41 -14.69
CA CYS A 92 4.16 -4.54 -13.80
C CYS A 92 4.32 -4.11 -12.34
N GLU A 93 3.93 -5.02 -11.46
CA GLU A 93 4.12 -4.93 -10.02
C GLU A 93 4.81 -6.19 -9.50
N PHE A 94 5.52 -6.05 -8.39
CA PHE A 94 6.26 -7.17 -7.82
C PHE A 94 5.38 -8.06 -6.95
N ARG A 95 5.19 -9.32 -7.36
CA ARG A 95 4.47 -10.35 -6.62
C ARG A 95 5.29 -11.63 -6.50
N GLU A 96 5.04 -12.40 -5.45
CA GLU A 96 5.65 -13.73 -5.29
C GLU A 96 4.95 -14.72 -6.23
N LEU A 97 5.73 -15.42 -7.07
CA LEU A 97 5.21 -16.44 -7.98
C LEU A 97 5.37 -17.84 -7.39
N SER A 98 4.83 -18.85 -8.07
CA SER A 98 4.87 -20.26 -7.66
C SER A 98 6.27 -20.86 -7.49
N ASP A 99 7.32 -20.17 -7.94
CA ASP A 99 8.72 -20.51 -7.68
C ASP A 99 9.27 -19.94 -6.36
N GLY A 100 8.43 -19.22 -5.59
CA GLY A 100 8.78 -18.53 -4.36
C GLY A 100 9.64 -17.28 -4.57
N ALA A 101 9.85 -16.85 -5.83
CA ALA A 101 10.59 -15.64 -6.14
C ALA A 101 9.64 -14.47 -6.32
N LEU A 102 10.06 -13.30 -5.84
CA LEU A 102 9.41 -12.04 -6.10
C LEU A 102 9.75 -11.57 -7.53
N ARG A 103 8.75 -11.30 -8.36
CA ARG A 103 8.93 -10.97 -9.78
C ARG A 103 7.99 -9.85 -10.23
N CYS A 104 8.45 -9.00 -11.14
CA CYS A 104 7.62 -7.97 -11.77
C CYS A 104 6.68 -8.63 -12.78
N VAL A 105 5.39 -8.72 -12.43
CA VAL A 105 4.34 -9.33 -13.25
C VAL A 105 3.28 -8.29 -13.62
N PRO A 106 2.53 -8.48 -14.72
CA PRO A 106 1.53 -7.50 -15.17
C PRO A 106 0.61 -7.02 -14.02
N GLU A 107 0.32 -5.72 -13.90
CA GLU A 107 -0.53 -5.21 -12.80
C GLU A 107 -2.02 -5.61 -12.97
N THR A 108 -2.49 -5.67 -14.21
CA THR A 108 -3.89 -5.92 -14.53
C THR A 108 -4.23 -7.40 -14.51
N PHE A 109 -4.56 -7.93 -13.33
CA PHE A 109 -5.27 -9.21 -13.23
C PHE A 109 -6.57 -9.09 -12.44
N GLU A 110 -7.68 -8.99 -13.15
CA GLU A 110 -8.96 -8.64 -12.51
C GLU A 110 -9.70 -9.83 -11.89
N ALA A 111 -9.34 -11.07 -12.22
CA ALA A 111 -10.05 -12.20 -11.65
C ALA A 111 -9.17 -13.44 -11.43
N PRO A 112 -9.32 -14.09 -10.25
CA PRO A 112 -8.66 -15.35 -9.98
C PRO A 112 -9.29 -16.46 -10.84
N ALA A 113 -8.46 -17.29 -11.46
CA ALA A 113 -8.92 -18.42 -12.29
C ALA A 113 -9.39 -19.61 -11.41
N GLN A 114 -10.51 -19.41 -10.71
CA GLN A 114 -11.10 -20.34 -9.73
C GLN A 114 -12.04 -21.38 -10.36
N PHE A 115 -12.59 -21.08 -11.54
CA PHE A 115 -13.54 -21.96 -12.24
C PHE A 115 -12.88 -22.74 -13.37
N TYR A 116 -13.58 -23.76 -13.84
CA TYR A 116 -13.15 -24.64 -14.93
C TYR A 116 -14.28 -24.83 -15.95
N ALA A 117 -13.90 -24.97 -17.23
CA ALA A 117 -14.81 -25.23 -18.33
C ALA A 117 -15.20 -26.72 -18.48
N ASP A 118 -14.58 -27.62 -17.70
CA ASP A 118 -14.76 -29.06 -17.81
C ASP A 118 -14.92 -29.76 -16.46
N ALA A 119 -15.67 -30.86 -16.46
CA ALA A 119 -15.97 -31.66 -15.27
C ALA A 119 -14.76 -32.39 -14.65
N ALA A 120 -13.59 -32.38 -15.30
CA ALA A 120 -12.35 -32.88 -14.72
C ALA A 120 -11.50 -31.77 -14.07
N CYS A 121 -11.97 -30.52 -14.10
CA CYS A 121 -11.27 -29.34 -13.59
C CYS A 121 -9.86 -29.22 -14.16
N THR A 122 -9.73 -29.33 -15.48
CA THR A 122 -8.45 -29.27 -16.19
C THR A 122 -8.26 -28.02 -17.06
N GLN A 123 -9.35 -27.35 -17.41
CA GLN A 123 -9.39 -26.17 -18.27
C GLN A 123 -9.90 -24.99 -17.45
N ARG A 124 -8.98 -24.26 -16.83
CA ARG A 124 -9.31 -23.08 -16.02
C ARG A 124 -9.98 -22.00 -16.88
N VAL A 125 -10.89 -21.25 -16.26
CA VAL A 125 -11.49 -20.04 -16.81
C VAL A 125 -11.40 -18.90 -15.79
N VAL A 126 -11.46 -17.68 -16.30
CA VAL A 126 -11.54 -16.45 -15.51
C VAL A 126 -12.83 -15.72 -15.84
N ALA A 127 -13.51 -15.17 -14.83
CA ALA A 127 -14.73 -14.39 -14.99
C ALA A 127 -14.40 -12.95 -15.43
N LEU A 128 -15.16 -12.39 -16.36
CA LEU A 128 -15.02 -11.02 -16.84
C LEU A 128 -16.02 -10.12 -16.10
N THR A 129 -15.62 -9.55 -14.96
CA THR A 129 -16.54 -8.88 -14.03
C THR A 129 -17.12 -7.55 -14.53
N GLN A 130 -16.59 -6.98 -15.60
CA GLN A 130 -17.17 -5.83 -16.29
C GLN A 130 -17.53 -6.18 -17.73
N VAL A 131 -18.48 -5.41 -18.29
CA VAL A 131 -18.97 -5.52 -19.66
C VAL A 131 -17.89 -5.00 -20.62
N ASP A 132 -16.68 -5.51 -20.50
CA ASP A 132 -15.55 -5.11 -21.31
C ASP A 132 -15.79 -5.64 -22.71
N GLU A 133 -16.21 -4.72 -23.59
CA GLU A 133 -16.06 -4.96 -25.00
C GLU A 133 -14.57 -5.25 -25.27
N PRO A 134 -14.23 -6.27 -26.08
CA PRO A 134 -12.85 -6.64 -26.36
C PRO A 134 -11.94 -5.43 -26.65
N PRO A 135 -10.68 -5.44 -26.19
CA PRO A 135 -9.91 -6.63 -25.79
C PRO A 135 -10.03 -7.00 -24.31
N TYR A 136 -10.15 -8.31 -24.05
CA TYR A 136 -10.06 -8.85 -22.68
C TYR A 136 -8.66 -8.67 -22.09
N PRO A 137 -8.51 -8.69 -20.74
CA PRO A 137 -7.20 -8.66 -20.09
C PRO A 137 -6.28 -9.72 -20.69
N ALA A 138 -5.04 -9.36 -21.03
CA ALA A 138 -4.11 -10.28 -21.69
C ALA A 138 -3.65 -11.44 -20.79
N TYR A 139 -3.74 -11.23 -19.48
CA TYR A 139 -3.29 -12.18 -18.47
C TYR A 139 -4.35 -12.43 -17.40
N ALA A 140 -4.23 -13.58 -16.74
CA ALA A 140 -5.00 -13.95 -15.57
C ALA A 140 -4.06 -14.62 -14.55
N TRP A 141 -4.49 -14.72 -13.30
CA TRP A 141 -3.71 -15.36 -12.25
C TRP A 141 -4.49 -16.48 -11.55
N SER A 142 -3.76 -17.41 -10.93
CA SER A 142 -4.33 -18.36 -9.98
C SER A 142 -3.39 -18.55 -8.79
N SER A 143 -3.94 -18.92 -7.64
CA SER A 143 -3.09 -19.34 -6.51
C SER A 143 -2.36 -20.63 -6.90
N ALA A 144 -1.05 -20.68 -6.63
CA ALA A 144 -0.24 -21.87 -6.85
C ALA A 144 -0.68 -23.04 -5.95
N SER A 145 -1.35 -22.74 -4.83
CA SER A 145 -1.94 -23.72 -3.92
C SER A 145 -3.43 -23.43 -3.69
N PRO A 146 -4.31 -23.93 -4.57
CA PRO A 146 -5.76 -23.81 -4.38
C PRO A 146 -6.17 -24.43 -3.03
N GLY A 147 -6.98 -23.72 -2.25
CA GLY A 147 -7.50 -24.21 -0.96
C GLY A 147 -6.66 -23.84 0.27
N THR A 148 -5.47 -23.26 0.09
CA THR A 148 -4.74 -22.63 1.19
C THR A 148 -4.84 -21.13 1.07
N CYS A 149 -5.31 -20.45 2.11
CA CYS A 149 -5.24 -18.99 2.22
C CYS A 149 -3.81 -18.46 2.38
N ASP A 150 -2.79 -19.32 2.27
CA ASP A 150 -1.40 -18.91 2.27
C ASP A 150 -1.07 -18.17 0.97
N ASP A 151 -1.13 -16.84 1.02
CA ASP A 151 -0.53 -15.95 0.01
C ASP A 151 0.97 -16.28 -0.21
N ALA A 152 1.60 -16.96 0.76
CA ALA A 152 2.96 -17.49 0.69
C ALA A 152 3.16 -18.61 -0.35
N ALA A 153 2.09 -19.19 -0.91
CA ALA A 153 2.24 -20.15 -2.00
C ALA A 153 2.65 -19.47 -3.33
N GLY A 154 2.53 -18.14 -3.41
CA GLY A 154 2.71 -17.38 -4.64
C GLY A 154 1.58 -17.61 -5.65
N ILE A 155 1.67 -16.93 -6.79
CA ILE A 155 0.69 -17.02 -7.87
C ILE A 155 1.30 -17.62 -9.15
N ASP A 156 0.45 -18.25 -9.96
CA ASP A 156 0.73 -18.62 -11.34
C ASP A 156 0.09 -17.59 -12.28
N ILE A 157 0.84 -17.16 -13.30
CA ILE A 157 0.33 -16.26 -14.35
C ILE A 157 -0.01 -17.06 -15.60
N HIS A 158 -1.14 -16.75 -16.23
CA HIS A 158 -1.67 -17.41 -17.40
C HIS A 158 -1.99 -16.38 -18.49
N ALA A 159 -1.76 -16.72 -19.76
CA ALA A 159 -2.29 -15.93 -20.88
C ALA A 159 -3.79 -16.19 -21.06
N THR A 160 -4.61 -15.16 -21.32
CA THR A 160 -6.01 -15.37 -21.71
C THR A 160 -6.09 -15.76 -23.18
N MET A 161 -7.00 -16.69 -23.51
CA MET A 161 -7.12 -17.21 -24.89
C MET A 161 -8.24 -16.55 -25.69
N GLY A 162 -9.01 -15.63 -25.09
CA GLY A 162 -10.06 -14.84 -25.75
C GLY A 162 -11.33 -15.62 -26.15
N ASP A 163 -11.34 -16.94 -25.97
CA ASP A 163 -12.51 -17.77 -26.24
C ASP A 163 -13.48 -17.72 -25.06
N VAL A 164 -14.65 -17.08 -25.28
CA VAL A 164 -15.74 -17.04 -24.30
C VAL A 164 -16.39 -18.42 -24.15
N VAL A 165 -16.47 -18.89 -22.91
CA VAL A 165 -17.10 -20.13 -22.50
C VAL A 165 -18.52 -19.84 -22.03
N SER A 166 -19.51 -20.26 -22.81
CA SER A 166 -20.94 -20.18 -22.44
C SER A 166 -21.47 -21.48 -21.81
N ALA A 167 -20.56 -22.35 -21.36
CA ALA A 167 -20.87 -23.67 -20.83
C ALA A 167 -21.17 -23.65 -19.33
N VAL A 168 -21.64 -24.80 -18.83
CA VAL A 168 -21.63 -25.13 -17.41
C VAL A 168 -20.21 -24.99 -16.88
N LEU A 169 -20.06 -24.29 -15.75
CA LEU A 169 -18.78 -24.12 -15.08
C LEU A 169 -18.61 -25.17 -14.00
N TYR A 170 -17.37 -25.40 -13.60
CA TYR A 170 -17.03 -26.29 -12.51
C TYR A 170 -16.10 -25.57 -11.54
N GLU A 171 -16.18 -25.93 -10.26
CA GLU A 171 -15.32 -25.41 -9.20
C GLU A 171 -14.67 -26.61 -8.49
N LEU A 172 -13.41 -26.45 -8.08
CA LEU A 172 -12.72 -27.47 -7.31
C LEU A 172 -13.08 -27.31 -5.84
N ASP A 173 -13.90 -28.22 -5.33
CA ASP A 173 -14.29 -28.32 -3.92
C ASP A 173 -13.38 -29.33 -3.19
N ASP A 174 -12.93 -28.97 -1.99
CA ASP A 174 -11.98 -29.79 -1.20
C ASP A 174 -12.56 -31.16 -0.77
N VAL A 175 -13.88 -31.30 -0.75
CA VAL A 175 -14.59 -32.52 -0.29
C VAL A 175 -15.11 -33.33 -1.47
N ASP A 176 -15.80 -32.67 -2.39
CA ASP A 176 -16.54 -33.31 -3.48
C ASP A 176 -15.77 -33.32 -4.81
N GLY A 177 -14.58 -32.71 -4.86
CA GLY A 177 -13.78 -32.59 -6.07
C GLY A 177 -14.36 -31.58 -7.06
N CYS A 178 -14.32 -31.88 -8.35
CA CYS A 178 -14.81 -30.97 -9.39
C CYS A 178 -16.35 -30.97 -9.43
N VAL A 179 -16.98 -29.93 -8.88
CA VAL A 179 -18.45 -29.82 -8.79
C VAL A 179 -19.00 -28.84 -9.81
N GLU A 180 -20.13 -29.19 -10.40
CA GLU A 180 -20.86 -28.33 -11.33
C GLU A 180 -21.40 -27.08 -10.62
N ARG A 181 -21.14 -25.91 -11.19
CA ARG A 181 -21.67 -24.61 -10.78
C ARG A 181 -22.53 -24.03 -11.89
N GLN A 182 -23.67 -23.44 -11.50
CA GLN A 182 -24.39 -22.62 -12.44
C GLN A 182 -23.57 -21.37 -12.74
N PRO A 183 -23.31 -21.05 -14.01
CA PRO A 183 -22.63 -19.82 -14.35
C PRO A 183 -23.49 -18.63 -13.90
N ASP A 184 -22.85 -17.67 -13.23
CA ASP A 184 -23.39 -16.32 -13.14
C ASP A 184 -23.56 -15.74 -14.56
N PRO A 185 -24.40 -14.71 -14.78
CA PRO A 185 -24.64 -14.12 -16.10
C PRO A 185 -23.43 -13.32 -16.64
N ILE A 186 -22.22 -13.72 -16.26
CA ILE A 186 -20.94 -13.09 -16.55
C ILE A 186 -20.21 -13.98 -17.57
N ASP A 187 -19.59 -13.36 -18.57
CA ASP A 187 -18.78 -14.08 -19.54
C ASP A 187 -17.51 -14.62 -18.88
N HIS A 188 -17.10 -15.82 -19.28
CA HIS A 188 -15.89 -16.47 -18.80
C HIS A 188 -14.97 -16.75 -19.98
N VAL A 189 -13.66 -16.58 -19.84
CA VAL A 189 -12.70 -16.90 -20.90
C VAL A 189 -11.74 -17.99 -20.45
N LEU A 190 -11.37 -18.88 -21.38
CA LEU A 190 -10.34 -19.89 -21.12
C LEU A 190 -8.99 -19.22 -20.87
N VAL A 191 -8.25 -19.73 -19.89
CA VAL A 191 -6.85 -19.35 -19.64
C VAL A 191 -5.91 -20.45 -20.11
N GLY A 192 -4.76 -20.04 -20.66
CA GLY A 192 -3.73 -20.93 -21.16
C GLY A 192 -2.95 -21.65 -20.04
N PRO A 193 -1.93 -22.44 -20.41
CA PRO A 193 -1.00 -22.98 -19.43
C PRO A 193 -0.32 -21.86 -18.64
N ALA A 194 0.15 -22.18 -17.43
CA ALA A 194 0.96 -21.25 -16.64
C ALA A 194 2.22 -20.85 -17.43
N ILE A 195 2.53 -19.56 -17.42
CA ILE A 195 3.74 -18.98 -17.99
C ILE A 195 4.89 -19.28 -17.03
N ASP A 196 6.05 -19.66 -17.58
CA ASP A 196 7.26 -19.91 -16.77
C ASP A 196 7.62 -18.65 -15.97
N PRO A 197 7.68 -18.70 -14.62
CA PRO A 197 8.08 -17.58 -13.78
C PRO A 197 9.39 -16.90 -14.23
N ALA A 198 10.33 -17.66 -14.80
CA ALA A 198 11.60 -17.13 -15.31
C ALA A 198 11.44 -16.13 -16.47
N THR A 199 10.24 -15.98 -17.03
CA THR A 199 9.90 -14.96 -18.04
C THR A 199 9.95 -13.55 -17.46
N TYR A 200 9.66 -13.39 -16.17
CA TYR A 200 9.55 -12.10 -15.48
C TYR A 200 10.83 -11.74 -14.72
N VAL A 201 11.12 -10.45 -14.59
CA VAL A 201 12.32 -9.97 -13.87
C VAL A 201 12.14 -10.24 -12.37
N ALA A 202 13.03 -11.03 -11.78
CA ALA A 202 13.05 -11.27 -10.34
C ALA A 202 13.64 -10.09 -9.57
N ALA A 203 13.32 -10.01 -8.28
CA ALA A 203 13.90 -9.02 -7.37
C ALA A 203 14.18 -9.60 -5.99
N THR A 204 15.05 -8.90 -5.26
CA THR A 204 15.37 -9.18 -3.87
C THR A 204 15.24 -7.92 -3.04
N ASP A 205 14.61 -8.05 -1.87
CA ASP A 205 14.57 -6.97 -0.89
C ASP A 205 15.86 -6.96 -0.06
N THR A 206 16.46 -5.78 0.04
CA THR A 206 17.73 -5.52 0.71
C THR A 206 17.58 -4.36 1.67
N LEU A 207 18.16 -4.50 2.86
CA LEU A 207 18.17 -3.43 3.84
C LEU A 207 19.29 -2.45 3.51
N ASP A 208 19.00 -1.16 3.63
CA ASP A 208 20.00 -0.11 3.50
C ASP A 208 21.16 -0.30 4.49
N GLY A 209 22.34 0.22 4.10
CA GLY A 209 23.51 0.30 4.97
C GLY A 209 23.32 1.25 6.16
N GLY A 210 24.41 1.49 6.90
CA GLY A 210 24.43 2.41 8.05
C GLY A 210 24.26 1.72 9.40
N ASP A 211 23.97 2.50 10.45
CA ASP A 211 23.75 2.06 11.83
C ASP A 211 22.42 2.61 12.42
N ALA A 212 21.58 3.21 11.57
CA ALA A 212 20.27 3.70 11.97
C ALA A 212 19.39 2.56 12.47
N ARG A 213 18.52 2.86 13.45
CA ARG A 213 17.52 1.91 13.95
C ARG A 213 16.51 1.57 12.87
N ILE A 214 15.90 2.58 12.27
CA ILE A 214 15.00 2.43 11.13
C ILE A 214 15.83 2.54 9.86
N ARG A 215 15.77 1.52 9.00
CA ARG A 215 16.47 1.51 7.71
C ARG A 215 15.50 1.25 6.59
N GLY A 216 15.74 1.87 5.45
CA GLY A 216 14.95 1.62 4.26
C GLY A 216 15.18 0.21 3.72
N VAL A 217 14.12 -0.37 3.16
CA VAL A 217 14.16 -1.62 2.41
C VAL A 217 14.08 -1.26 0.93
N ARG A 218 15.15 -1.59 0.19
CA ARG A 218 15.22 -1.45 -1.27
C ARG A 218 14.90 -2.78 -1.92
N ARG A 219 13.97 -2.75 -2.86
CA ARG A 219 13.75 -3.83 -3.80
C ARG A 219 14.69 -3.65 -4.98
N ILE A 220 15.60 -4.59 -5.18
CA ILE A 220 16.58 -4.56 -6.28
C ILE A 220 16.23 -5.69 -7.24
N ALA A 221 15.88 -5.34 -8.47
CA ALA A 221 15.60 -6.31 -9.51
C ALA A 221 16.87 -6.81 -10.19
N ASP A 222 16.82 -8.01 -10.76
CA ASP A 222 17.95 -8.68 -11.41
C ASP A 222 18.52 -7.90 -12.60
N ASP A 223 17.75 -6.95 -13.14
CA ASP A 223 18.13 -6.11 -14.28
C ASP A 223 18.80 -4.77 -13.86
N GLY A 224 18.97 -4.56 -12.55
CA GLY A 224 19.58 -3.38 -11.95
C GLY A 224 18.60 -2.29 -11.51
N SER A 225 17.31 -2.41 -11.86
CA SER A 225 16.29 -1.47 -11.38
C SER A 225 16.08 -1.61 -9.87
N TRP A 226 15.67 -0.53 -9.21
CA TRP A 226 15.37 -0.57 -7.79
C TRP A 226 14.42 0.54 -7.33
N SER A 227 13.71 0.31 -6.22
CA SER A 227 12.93 1.32 -5.51
C SER A 227 12.84 1.02 -4.01
N TYR A 228 12.48 2.01 -3.20
CA TYR A 228 12.09 1.79 -1.81
C TYR A 228 10.73 1.12 -1.72
N VAL A 229 10.63 0.06 -0.90
CA VAL A 229 9.38 -0.70 -0.68
C VAL A 229 8.93 -0.74 0.77
N GLY A 230 9.72 -0.19 1.69
CA GLY A 230 9.35 -0.09 3.10
C GLY A 230 10.53 0.27 4.00
N ALA A 231 10.38 -0.04 5.28
CA ALA A 231 11.37 0.20 6.30
C ALA A 231 11.42 -0.96 7.31
N GLU A 232 12.58 -1.22 7.91
CA GLU A 232 12.76 -2.20 9.00
C GLU A 232 13.31 -1.52 10.25
N ASP A 233 12.76 -1.87 11.41
CA ASP A 233 13.37 -1.55 12.71
C ASP A 233 14.39 -2.64 13.06
N THR A 234 15.67 -2.34 12.88
CA THR A 234 16.78 -3.27 13.10
C THR A 234 16.97 -3.70 14.55
N GLN A 235 16.44 -2.95 15.52
CA GLN A 235 16.47 -3.35 16.92
C GLN A 235 15.40 -4.40 17.21
N LEU A 236 14.24 -4.29 16.54
CA LEU A 236 13.11 -5.19 16.70
C LEU A 236 13.11 -6.34 15.67
N ALA A 237 13.89 -6.23 14.60
CA ALA A 237 13.96 -7.12 13.45
C ALA A 237 12.57 -7.39 12.84
N VAL A 238 11.83 -6.31 12.57
CA VAL A 238 10.49 -6.34 11.97
C VAL A 238 10.32 -5.23 10.95
N ALA A 239 9.50 -5.49 9.92
CA ALA A 239 9.02 -4.47 9.02
C ALA A 239 8.25 -3.41 9.81
N THR A 240 8.38 -2.16 9.37
CA THR A 240 7.74 -1.01 10.02
C THR A 240 7.07 -0.10 9.02
N ARG A 241 6.10 0.65 9.53
CA ARG A 241 5.39 1.69 8.80
C ARG A 241 5.16 2.89 9.70
N HIS A 242 5.22 4.09 9.12
CA HIS A 242 4.87 5.28 9.86
C HIS A 242 3.37 5.27 10.20
N ARG A 243 3.03 5.52 11.46
CA ARG A 243 1.66 5.61 11.97
C ARG A 243 1.61 6.62 13.12
N ARG A 244 0.45 7.21 13.32
CA ARG A 244 0.20 8.10 14.46
C ARG A 244 0.01 7.30 15.75
N THR A 245 0.76 7.64 16.79
CA THR A 245 0.65 7.02 18.12
C THR A 245 -0.31 7.76 19.03
N ALA A 246 -0.60 7.19 20.21
CA ALA A 246 -1.53 7.76 21.18
C ALA A 246 -1.11 9.15 21.71
N ASP A 247 0.19 9.46 21.69
CA ASP A 247 0.74 10.80 21.94
C ASP A 247 0.51 11.82 20.81
N GLY A 248 -0.05 11.40 19.67
CA GLY A 248 -0.37 12.24 18.52
C GLY A 248 0.79 12.47 17.55
N LEU A 249 1.96 11.87 17.78
CA LEU A 249 3.14 11.96 16.90
C LEU A 249 3.13 10.83 15.85
N GLU A 250 3.77 11.06 14.71
CA GLU A 250 4.02 10.02 13.71
C GLU A 250 5.28 9.24 14.08
N ARG A 251 5.20 7.92 14.11
CA ARG A 251 6.31 7.04 14.51
C ARG A 251 6.38 5.80 13.63
N TRP A 252 7.57 5.22 13.51
CA TRP A 252 7.80 3.95 12.82
C TRP A 252 7.38 2.79 13.73
N LEU A 253 6.23 2.18 13.43
CA LEU A 253 5.64 1.08 14.21
C LEU A 253 5.75 -0.25 13.46
N PRO A 254 5.79 -1.40 14.16
CA PRO A 254 5.73 -2.73 13.53
C PRO A 254 4.49 -2.90 12.62
N ASP A 255 4.69 -3.30 11.35
CA ASP A 255 3.60 -3.46 10.38
C ASP A 255 2.88 -4.82 10.54
N ASP A 256 3.61 -5.88 10.91
CA ASP A 256 3.12 -7.28 10.95
C ASP A 256 2.32 -7.66 12.22
N GLY A 257 1.85 -6.71 13.04
CA GLY A 257 1.13 -7.03 14.28
C GLY A 257 -0.34 -7.44 14.07
N VAL A 258 -0.85 -8.37 14.90
CA VAL A 258 -2.30 -8.66 14.91
C VAL A 258 -3.10 -7.49 15.47
N ASN A 259 -4.36 -7.38 15.06
CA ASN A 259 -5.22 -6.30 15.55
C ASN A 259 -5.73 -6.64 16.95
N TYR A 260 -5.69 -5.65 17.84
CA TYR A 260 -6.36 -5.71 19.13
C TYR A 260 -7.86 -5.96 18.91
N ASN A 261 -8.43 -6.93 19.62
CA ASN A 261 -9.82 -7.29 19.44
C ASN A 261 -10.58 -7.16 20.76
N ALA A 262 -11.24 -6.01 20.94
CA ALA A 262 -12.02 -5.71 22.15
C ALA A 262 -13.23 -6.62 22.38
N ARG A 263 -13.57 -7.50 21.42
CA ARG A 263 -14.70 -8.43 21.51
C ARG A 263 -14.30 -9.78 22.10
N PHE A 264 -13.03 -10.17 22.00
CA PHE A 264 -12.52 -11.46 22.47
C PHE A 264 -11.54 -11.28 23.64
N PHE A 265 -11.47 -12.31 24.49
CA PHE A 265 -10.73 -12.28 25.75
C PHE A 265 -10.05 -13.62 26.02
N ALA A 266 -8.94 -13.59 26.74
CA ALA A 266 -8.17 -14.77 27.13
C ALA A 266 -8.81 -15.52 28.31
N ASP A 267 -9.75 -14.88 29.01
CA ASP A 267 -10.31 -15.38 30.26
C ASP A 267 -11.84 -15.31 30.34
N ALA A 268 -12.44 -16.21 31.14
CA ALA A 268 -13.88 -16.34 31.32
C ALA A 268 -14.56 -15.17 32.07
N ALA A 269 -13.81 -14.19 32.56
CA ALA A 269 -14.32 -12.95 33.12
C ALA A 269 -14.31 -11.79 32.10
N CYS A 270 -13.80 -12.01 30.88
CA CYS A 270 -13.66 -11.01 29.83
C CYS A 270 -12.86 -9.78 30.31
N SER A 271 -11.72 -10.03 30.96
CA SER A 271 -10.89 -8.98 31.56
C SER A 271 -9.53 -8.80 30.88
N GLU A 272 -9.04 -9.83 30.19
CA GLU A 272 -7.77 -9.86 29.48
C GLU A 272 -8.06 -9.88 27.98
N PRO A 273 -7.90 -8.74 27.26
CA PRO A 273 -8.16 -8.69 25.83
C PRO A 273 -7.14 -9.53 25.06
N VAL A 274 -7.51 -9.92 23.83
CA VAL A 274 -6.63 -10.67 22.92
C VAL A 274 -6.35 -9.87 21.65
N GLY A 275 -5.20 -10.13 21.03
CA GLY A 275 -4.94 -9.79 19.64
C GLY A 275 -5.39 -10.94 18.75
N GLY A 276 -5.94 -10.65 17.57
CA GLY A 276 -6.38 -11.70 16.64
C GLY A 276 -6.22 -11.31 15.18
N GLY A 277 -5.97 -12.32 14.35
CA GLY A 277 -5.88 -12.19 12.89
C GLY A 277 -6.23 -13.50 12.18
N PRO A 278 -6.51 -13.46 10.87
CA PRO A 278 -6.77 -14.67 10.08
C PRO A 278 -5.59 -15.63 10.16
N VAL A 279 -5.85 -16.95 10.13
CA VAL A 279 -4.82 -18.00 10.20
C VAL A 279 -3.73 -17.80 9.15
N ALA A 280 -4.14 -17.43 7.94
CA ALA A 280 -3.28 -17.14 6.80
C ALA A 280 -2.22 -16.06 7.04
N CYS A 281 -2.48 -15.11 7.94
CA CYS A 281 -1.62 -13.96 8.16
C CYS A 281 -0.95 -13.99 9.55
N ALA A 282 -1.14 -15.06 10.32
CA ALA A 282 -0.54 -15.18 11.65
C ALA A 282 0.61 -16.18 11.66
N GLY A 283 1.84 -15.67 11.70
CA GLY A 283 3.01 -16.50 12.00
C GLY A 283 2.90 -17.13 13.40
N PRO A 284 3.68 -18.19 13.71
CA PRO A 284 3.57 -18.98 14.94
C PRO A 284 3.83 -18.22 16.25
N SER A 285 4.19 -16.94 16.19
CA SER A 285 4.18 -16.01 17.31
C SER A 285 4.08 -14.59 16.77
N GLN A 286 3.06 -13.85 17.19
CA GLN A 286 2.96 -12.43 16.86
C GLN A 286 3.68 -11.62 17.94
N ALA A 287 4.74 -10.92 17.55
CA ALA A 287 5.55 -10.16 18.50
C ALA A 287 4.83 -8.91 19.03
N TYR A 288 3.83 -8.42 18.29
CA TYR A 288 3.12 -7.18 18.59
C TYR A 288 1.62 -7.30 18.36
N VAL A 289 0.85 -6.59 19.17
CA VAL A 289 -0.59 -6.36 18.98
C VAL A 289 -0.83 -4.88 18.81
N ASN A 290 -1.54 -4.50 17.75
CA ASN A 290 -1.85 -3.12 17.41
C ASN A 290 -3.29 -2.78 17.78
N ASP A 291 -3.48 -1.90 18.76
CA ASP A 291 -4.79 -1.31 19.03
C ASP A 291 -5.03 -0.08 18.16
N ARG A 292 -6.22 0.00 17.60
CA ARG A 292 -6.67 1.08 16.72
C ARG A 292 -7.75 1.84 17.45
N THR A 293 -7.43 3.05 17.87
CA THR A 293 -8.42 3.97 18.41
C THR A 293 -8.80 4.96 17.30
N PRO A 294 -10.03 4.89 16.76
CA PRO A 294 -10.50 5.91 15.83
C PRO A 294 -10.40 7.30 16.49
N SER A 295 -9.90 8.27 15.73
CA SER A 295 -9.96 9.68 16.09
C SER A 295 -10.40 10.47 14.87
N THR A 296 -10.80 11.72 15.06
CA THR A 296 -11.08 12.61 13.92
C THR A 296 -9.87 12.91 13.05
N CYS A 297 -8.68 12.63 13.55
CA CYS A 297 -7.41 12.88 12.89
C CYS A 297 -6.86 11.66 12.16
N GLY A 298 -7.68 10.63 11.99
CA GLY A 298 -7.27 9.30 11.58
C GLY A 298 -7.17 8.33 12.75
N GLU A 299 -6.62 7.14 12.50
CA GLU A 299 -6.47 6.11 13.53
C GLU A 299 -5.24 6.39 14.39
N LEU A 300 -5.41 6.44 15.72
CA LEU A 300 -4.31 6.39 16.67
C LEU A 300 -3.95 4.94 16.98
N ARG A 301 -2.66 4.68 17.14
CA ARG A 301 -2.13 3.35 17.43
C ARG A 301 -1.52 3.28 18.83
N THR A 302 -1.84 2.20 19.55
CA THR A 302 -1.10 1.75 20.72
C THR A 302 -0.54 0.37 20.44
N VAL A 303 0.75 0.18 20.65
CA VAL A 303 1.42 -1.10 20.41
C VAL A 303 1.62 -1.83 21.73
N TYR A 304 1.27 -3.12 21.76
CA TYR A 304 1.48 -4.00 22.90
C TYR A 304 2.44 -5.11 22.50
N THR A 305 3.20 -5.66 23.45
CA THR A 305 3.91 -6.92 23.23
C THR A 305 2.89 -8.04 23.03
N GLY A 306 3.06 -8.88 22.00
CA GLY A 306 2.27 -10.10 21.85
C GLY A 306 2.76 -11.21 22.77
N GLY A 307 1.83 -11.98 23.33
CA GLY A 307 2.07 -13.13 24.18
C GLY A 307 1.92 -14.46 23.45
N ASP A 308 1.71 -15.53 24.21
CA ASP A 308 1.49 -16.87 23.67
C ASP A 308 0.19 -16.95 22.86
N GLU A 309 0.19 -17.83 21.85
CA GLU A 309 -1.03 -18.19 21.11
C GLU A 309 -2.03 -18.90 22.04
N LEU A 310 -3.30 -18.54 21.92
CA LEU A 310 -4.40 -19.01 22.74
C LEU A 310 -5.23 -20.05 21.98
N THR A 311 -5.39 -21.23 22.57
CA THR A 311 -6.26 -22.29 22.04
C THR A 311 -7.71 -22.19 22.53
N GLU A 312 -7.98 -21.28 23.46
CA GLU A 312 -9.30 -21.00 24.02
C GLU A 312 -9.44 -19.49 24.19
N VAL A 313 -10.54 -18.94 23.69
CA VAL A 313 -10.89 -17.52 23.86
C VAL A 313 -12.36 -17.39 24.22
N TYR A 314 -12.71 -16.26 24.81
CA TYR A 314 -14.05 -15.95 25.28
C TYR A 314 -14.57 -14.71 24.57
N GLU A 315 -15.87 -14.67 24.30
CA GLU A 315 -16.53 -13.53 23.66
C GLU A 315 -17.52 -12.90 24.62
N GLN A 316 -17.53 -11.57 24.68
CA GLN A 316 -18.53 -10.85 25.47
C GLN A 316 -19.87 -10.77 24.71
N VAL A 317 -20.86 -11.57 25.13
CA VAL A 317 -22.20 -11.61 24.53
C VAL A 317 -23.26 -11.30 25.58
N GLY A 318 -24.00 -10.21 25.39
CA GLY A 318 -25.10 -9.83 26.30
C GLY A 318 -24.65 -9.57 27.75
N GLY A 319 -23.40 -9.16 27.95
CA GLY A 319 -22.81 -8.94 29.28
C GLY A 319 -22.34 -10.23 29.99
N SER A 320 -22.51 -11.40 29.36
CA SER A 320 -21.84 -12.65 29.75
C SER A 320 -20.54 -12.81 28.98
N CYS A 321 -19.64 -13.63 29.50
CA CYS A 321 -18.39 -14.00 28.87
C CYS A 321 -18.42 -15.50 28.57
N ASP A 322 -18.69 -15.85 27.33
CA ASP A 322 -18.93 -17.24 26.93
C ASP A 322 -17.77 -17.74 26.05
N PRO A 323 -17.37 -19.03 26.15
CA PRO A 323 -16.35 -19.58 25.26
C PRO A 323 -16.72 -19.39 23.79
N ALA A 324 -15.78 -18.89 23.00
CA ALA A 324 -15.98 -18.62 21.59
C ALA A 324 -15.35 -19.72 20.72
N THR A 325 -15.88 -19.88 19.50
CA THR A 325 -15.29 -20.78 18.50
C THR A 325 -14.27 -20.00 17.69
N ILE A 326 -13.03 -20.49 17.64
CA ILE A 326 -11.87 -19.75 17.10
C ILE A 326 -11.87 -19.66 15.56
N GLY A 327 -12.61 -20.51 14.85
CA GLY A 327 -12.71 -20.47 13.38
C GLY A 327 -11.33 -20.48 12.71
N ASP A 328 -11.20 -19.71 11.62
CA ASP A 328 -9.95 -19.54 10.89
C ASP A 328 -9.13 -18.33 11.39
N PHE A 329 -9.12 -18.09 12.70
CA PHE A 329 -8.33 -17.04 13.33
C PHE A 329 -7.30 -17.62 14.32
N HIS A 330 -6.14 -16.97 14.42
CA HIS A 330 -5.23 -17.16 15.54
C HIS A 330 -5.41 -16.01 16.53
N PHE A 331 -5.44 -16.33 17.82
CA PHE A 331 -5.52 -15.36 18.91
C PHE A 331 -4.27 -15.44 19.78
N TYR A 332 -3.82 -14.28 20.25
CA TYR A 332 -2.63 -14.14 21.08
C TYR A 332 -2.96 -13.32 22.32
N ALA A 333 -2.37 -13.68 23.45
CA ALA A 333 -2.47 -12.86 24.66
C ALA A 333 -1.89 -11.45 24.41
N VAL A 334 -2.54 -10.42 24.93
CA VAL A 334 -2.03 -9.05 24.88
C VAL A 334 -1.16 -8.79 26.11
N GLY A 335 0.12 -8.46 25.89
CA GLY A 335 1.05 -8.11 26.95
C GLY A 335 1.01 -6.63 27.33
N ALA A 336 2.14 -6.11 27.82
CA ALA A 336 2.23 -4.72 28.23
C ALA A 336 2.23 -3.78 27.02
N ALA A 337 1.60 -2.60 27.17
CA ALA A 337 1.76 -1.51 26.22
C ALA A 337 3.22 -1.07 26.16
N ILE A 338 3.75 -0.94 24.95
CA ILE A 338 5.08 -0.40 24.69
C ILE A 338 4.96 1.12 24.65
N PRO A 339 5.73 1.87 25.46
CA PRO A 339 5.68 3.33 25.44
C PRO A 339 5.91 3.90 24.03
N ASP A 340 5.11 4.88 23.60
CA ASP A 340 5.25 5.50 22.28
C ASP A 340 6.68 6.04 22.03
N ALA A 341 7.31 6.58 23.09
CA ALA A 341 8.68 7.08 23.06
C ALA A 341 9.75 6.00 22.77
N ASP A 342 9.41 4.72 22.87
CA ASP A 342 10.29 3.61 22.52
C ASP A 342 10.30 3.36 21.00
N PHE A 343 9.48 4.05 20.19
CA PHE A 343 9.52 4.00 18.73
C PHE A 343 10.17 5.26 18.15
N THR A 344 10.94 5.10 17.07
CA THR A 344 11.57 6.22 16.36
C THR A 344 10.51 7.13 15.75
N GLU A 345 10.61 8.44 16.00
CA GLU A 345 9.73 9.44 15.42
C GLU A 345 9.95 9.51 13.88
N ALA A 346 8.84 9.55 13.14
CA ALA A 346 8.86 9.73 11.71
C ALA A 346 8.87 11.24 11.40
N THR A 347 9.90 11.70 10.71
CA THR A 347 10.02 13.11 10.33
C THR A 347 9.59 13.28 8.88
N LEU A 348 8.65 14.19 8.68
CA LEU A 348 8.24 14.59 7.34
C LEU A 348 9.27 15.54 6.75
N LEU A 349 9.86 15.15 5.63
CA LEU A 349 10.75 15.95 4.81
C LEU A 349 9.97 16.57 3.65
N THR A 350 10.18 17.87 3.49
CA THR A 350 9.76 18.62 2.31
C THR A 350 11.03 19.08 1.60
N PRO A 351 11.23 18.73 0.31
CA PRO A 351 12.35 19.22 -0.49
C PRO A 351 12.50 20.74 -0.38
N GLY A 352 13.76 21.21 -0.47
CA GLY A 352 14.09 22.62 -0.29
C GLY A 352 13.49 23.54 -1.36
N GLU A 353 13.59 24.85 -1.12
CA GLU A 353 13.18 25.87 -2.09
C GLU A 353 13.86 25.64 -3.46
N GLY A 354 13.06 25.57 -4.53
CA GLY A 354 13.55 25.43 -5.91
C GLY A 354 13.20 24.11 -6.61
N ALA A 355 12.59 23.15 -5.92
CA ALA A 355 12.22 21.84 -6.49
C ALA A 355 11.00 21.86 -7.45
N GLY A 356 10.45 23.04 -7.76
CA GLY A 356 9.30 23.21 -8.66
C GLY A 356 7.99 23.48 -7.93
N THR A 357 6.86 23.33 -8.63
CA THR A 357 5.52 23.63 -8.10
C THR A 357 4.90 22.42 -7.41
N VAL A 358 5.06 21.23 -8.00
CA VAL A 358 4.65 19.97 -7.38
C VAL A 358 5.91 19.24 -6.93
N ILE A 359 6.02 18.98 -5.63
CA ILE A 359 7.19 18.32 -5.06
C ILE A 359 6.76 17.10 -4.25
N ASN A 360 7.59 16.06 -4.27
CA ASN A 360 7.37 14.88 -3.45
C ASN A 360 7.60 15.24 -1.96
N ARG A 361 6.89 14.57 -1.07
CA ARG A 361 7.17 14.56 0.37
C ARG A 361 7.58 13.18 0.80
N TYR A 362 8.39 13.12 1.84
CA TYR A 362 8.95 11.88 2.32
C TYR A 362 8.84 11.77 3.83
N TRP A 363 8.51 10.60 4.34
CA TRP A 363 8.79 10.22 5.71
C TRP A 363 10.21 9.71 5.81
N SER A 364 10.89 10.15 6.87
CA SER A 364 12.26 9.78 7.19
C SER A 364 12.37 9.39 8.66
N ALA A 365 13.52 8.84 9.03
CA ALA A 365 13.86 8.51 10.40
C ALA A 365 15.20 9.14 10.76
N GLU A 366 15.37 9.53 12.03
CA GLU A 366 16.64 10.10 12.50
C GLU A 366 17.82 9.16 12.20
N GLY A 367 18.86 9.71 11.55
CA GLY A 367 20.08 9.00 11.23
C GLY A 367 19.97 8.01 10.07
N SER A 368 18.82 7.94 9.39
CA SER A 368 18.57 7.06 8.25
C SER A 368 18.51 7.82 6.93
N ASP A 369 18.92 7.17 5.84
CA ASP A 369 18.73 7.65 4.46
C ASP A 369 17.37 7.26 3.88
N LEU A 370 16.52 6.59 4.68
CA LEU A 370 15.16 6.21 4.28
C LEU A 370 14.33 7.42 3.85
N ARG A 371 13.69 7.27 2.69
CA ARG A 371 12.65 8.16 2.17
C ARG A 371 11.44 7.35 1.73
N GLU A 372 10.48 7.16 2.63
CA GLU A 372 9.18 6.58 2.26
C GLU A 372 8.29 7.70 1.72
N ARG A 373 7.78 7.56 0.50
CA ARG A 373 6.94 8.59 -0.12
C ARG A 373 5.67 8.85 0.69
N ALA A 374 5.48 10.12 1.05
CA ALA A 374 4.33 10.62 1.82
C ALA A 374 3.24 11.26 0.92
N GLY A 375 3.49 11.34 -0.39
CA GLY A 375 2.62 11.97 -1.39
C GLY A 375 3.22 13.23 -1.99
N PHE A 376 2.39 14.06 -2.62
CA PHE A 376 2.81 15.32 -3.22
C PHE A 376 2.36 16.53 -2.40
N ILE A 377 3.03 17.66 -2.58
CA ILE A 377 2.47 18.98 -2.28
C ILE A 377 2.57 19.91 -3.48
N ASP A 378 1.58 20.80 -3.57
CA ASP A 378 1.58 21.94 -4.47
C ASP A 378 2.00 23.20 -3.71
N THR A 379 3.20 23.71 -4.03
CA THR A 379 3.75 24.91 -3.40
C THR A 379 3.10 26.20 -3.91
N ALA A 380 2.48 26.20 -5.09
CA ALA A 380 1.73 27.37 -5.57
C ALA A 380 0.44 27.58 -4.76
N HIS A 381 -0.13 26.51 -4.22
CA HIS A 381 -1.31 26.52 -3.36
C HIS A 381 -0.98 26.47 -1.86
N GLY A 382 0.12 27.13 -1.45
CA GLY A 382 0.50 27.25 -0.05
C GLY A 382 0.98 25.95 0.59
N GLY A 383 1.48 25.00 -0.20
CA GLY A 383 1.94 23.70 0.28
C GLY A 383 0.80 22.71 0.51
N ALA A 384 -0.30 22.85 -0.24
CA ALA A 384 -1.44 21.94 -0.16
C ALA A 384 -1.02 20.53 -0.55
N THR A 385 -1.37 19.53 0.28
CA THR A 385 -1.12 18.13 -0.03
C THR A 385 -2.04 17.68 -1.16
N CYS A 386 -1.50 17.04 -2.18
CA CYS A 386 -2.27 16.62 -3.35
C CYS A 386 -1.98 15.18 -3.77
N SER A 387 -2.94 14.61 -4.52
CA SER A 387 -2.89 13.29 -5.14
C SER A 387 -3.21 13.43 -6.62
N VAL A 388 -2.55 12.63 -7.45
CA VAL A 388 -2.77 12.66 -8.90
C VAL A 388 -4.10 12.02 -9.24
N ARG A 389 -5.02 12.80 -9.79
CA ARG A 389 -6.37 12.40 -10.18
C ARG A 389 -6.81 13.14 -11.42
N ASP A 390 -7.80 12.59 -12.11
CA ASP A 390 -8.45 13.24 -13.24
C ASP A 390 -9.38 14.37 -12.75
N ASP A 391 -9.31 15.51 -13.44
CA ASP A 391 -10.30 16.56 -13.30
C ASP A 391 -11.56 16.27 -14.16
N PRO A 392 -12.63 17.08 -14.10
CA PRO A 392 -13.83 16.88 -14.92
C PRO A 392 -13.58 16.98 -16.44
N ASP A 393 -12.43 17.50 -16.88
CA ASP A 393 -12.02 17.55 -18.28
C ASP A 393 -11.17 16.31 -18.68
N GLY A 394 -10.92 15.37 -17.76
CA GLY A 394 -10.11 14.17 -17.96
C GLY A 394 -8.60 14.45 -17.97
N VAL A 395 -8.16 15.58 -17.41
CA VAL A 395 -6.74 15.93 -17.29
C VAL A 395 -6.23 15.50 -15.93
N ARG A 396 -5.18 14.68 -15.89
CA ARG A 396 -4.47 14.31 -14.65
C ARG A 396 -3.78 15.53 -14.05
N ARG A 397 -4.10 15.82 -12.78
CA ARG A 397 -3.53 16.94 -12.01
C ARG A 397 -3.20 16.52 -10.60
N CYS A 398 -2.29 17.24 -9.95
CA CYS A 398 -2.08 17.12 -8.52
C CYS A 398 -3.22 17.80 -7.77
N LEU A 399 -4.38 17.15 -7.60
CA LEU A 399 -5.55 17.73 -6.96
C LEU A 399 -5.47 17.60 -5.42
N PRO A 400 -5.90 18.61 -4.65
CA PRO A 400 -5.79 18.61 -3.19
C PRO A 400 -6.48 17.39 -2.61
N ASN A 401 -5.87 16.71 -1.65
CA ASN A 401 -6.45 15.51 -1.03
C ASN A 401 -7.90 15.74 -0.59
N ALA A 402 -8.70 14.68 -0.63
CA ALA A 402 -10.11 14.77 -0.29
C ALA A 402 -10.31 15.39 1.10
N LEU A 403 -11.29 16.29 1.19
CA LEU A 403 -11.91 16.58 2.48
C LEU A 403 -12.43 15.24 3.01
N ILE A 404 -12.16 14.90 4.27
CA ILE A 404 -12.34 13.55 4.83
C ILE A 404 -13.46 12.78 4.14
N ASP A 405 -13.07 11.64 3.56
CA ASP A 405 -13.90 10.65 2.89
C ASP A 405 -15.08 10.21 3.75
N ALA A 406 -16.13 11.01 3.71
CA ALA A 406 -17.48 10.52 3.82
C ALA A 406 -18.06 10.56 2.40
N PRO A 407 -17.67 9.63 1.50
CA PRO A 407 -18.00 9.66 0.07
C PRO A 407 -19.51 9.74 -0.24
N ASN A 408 -20.37 9.59 0.77
CA ASN A 408 -21.83 9.59 0.66
C ASN A 408 -22.51 10.77 1.40
N PHE A 409 -21.78 11.85 1.71
CA PHE A 409 -22.27 12.90 2.60
C PHE A 409 -21.87 14.30 2.15
N THR A 410 -22.51 14.79 1.08
CA THR A 410 -22.53 16.23 0.81
C THR A 410 -23.56 16.88 1.74
N PHE A 411 -23.11 17.82 2.57
CA PHE A 411 -23.98 18.63 3.43
C PHE A 411 -24.34 19.94 2.74
N PHE A 412 -25.50 20.50 3.07
CA PHE A 412 -26.06 21.72 2.49
C PHE A 412 -26.67 22.59 3.57
N THR A 413 -26.72 23.90 3.36
CA THR A 413 -27.40 24.84 4.27
C THR A 413 -28.89 25.04 3.94
N THR A 414 -29.39 24.39 2.88
CA THR A 414 -30.79 24.50 2.44
C THR A 414 -31.51 23.16 2.45
N ALA A 415 -32.80 23.19 2.78
CA ALA A 415 -33.65 22.01 2.92
C ALA A 415 -33.98 21.28 1.60
N ASP A 416 -33.54 21.81 0.47
CA ASP A 416 -33.69 21.22 -0.86
C ASP A 416 -32.36 20.71 -1.44
N CYS A 417 -31.26 20.79 -0.67
CA CYS A 417 -29.92 20.38 -1.09
C CYS A 417 -29.43 21.11 -2.35
N THR A 418 -29.87 22.36 -2.56
CA THR A 418 -29.41 23.22 -3.68
C THR A 418 -28.49 24.35 -3.25
N GLY A 419 -28.35 24.58 -1.94
CA GLY A 419 -27.49 25.61 -1.36
C GLY A 419 -25.99 25.28 -1.46
N PRO A 420 -25.15 26.12 -0.85
CA PRO A 420 -23.72 25.85 -0.72
C PRO A 420 -23.44 24.47 -0.13
N ARG A 421 -22.46 23.77 -0.73
CA ARG A 421 -21.94 22.50 -0.20
C ARG A 421 -21.10 22.80 1.03
N ILE A 422 -21.24 21.97 2.07
CA ILE A 422 -20.51 22.12 3.33
C ILE A 422 -19.52 20.97 3.47
N GLY A 423 -18.25 21.32 3.66
CA GLY A 423 -17.17 20.39 3.95
C GLY A 423 -16.97 20.23 5.44
N LEU A 424 -16.40 19.09 5.83
CA LEU A 424 -16.00 18.79 7.20
C LEU A 424 -14.49 18.73 7.28
N LEU A 425 -13.91 19.53 8.17
CA LEU A 425 -12.49 19.52 8.48
C LEU A 425 -12.32 19.05 9.92
N PRO A 426 -11.56 17.98 10.20
CA PRO A 426 -11.16 17.65 11.55
C PRO A 426 -10.53 18.84 12.25
N ALA A 427 -10.91 19.06 13.51
CA ALA A 427 -10.33 20.12 14.32
C ALA A 427 -8.80 20.02 14.46
N CYS A 428 -8.25 18.83 14.28
CA CYS A 428 -6.82 18.55 14.42
C CYS A 428 -5.99 18.67 13.15
N LEU A 429 -6.59 18.93 11.98
CA LEU A 429 -5.79 19.26 10.79
C LEU A 429 -5.04 20.59 10.96
N GLY A 430 -5.35 21.39 12.00
CA GLY A 430 -4.69 22.67 12.24
C GLY A 430 -4.94 23.65 11.10
N ASP A 431 -3.93 24.48 10.81
CA ASP A 431 -3.97 25.41 9.70
C ASP A 431 -3.58 24.70 8.40
N VAL A 432 -4.54 23.96 7.81
CA VAL A 432 -4.40 23.43 6.45
C VAL A 432 -4.74 24.50 5.40
N PRO A 433 -4.08 24.49 4.23
CA PRO A 433 -4.47 25.32 3.10
C PRO A 433 -5.96 25.12 2.76
N PRO A 434 -6.66 26.18 2.33
CA PRO A 434 -8.11 26.16 2.14
C PRO A 434 -8.54 25.46 0.85
N TYR A 435 -8.05 24.24 0.60
CA TYR A 435 -8.29 23.50 -0.64
C TYR A 435 -8.61 22.03 -0.39
N GLY A 436 -9.55 21.50 -1.15
CA GLY A 436 -9.98 20.11 -1.06
C GLY A 436 -10.70 19.68 -2.32
N SER A 437 -10.91 18.39 -2.46
CA SER A 437 -11.59 17.81 -3.63
C SER A 437 -12.71 16.88 -3.22
N LEU A 438 -13.75 16.77 -4.06
CA LEU A 438 -14.80 15.77 -3.92
C LEU A 438 -14.85 14.92 -5.19
N ARG A 439 -15.07 13.61 -5.04
CA ARG A 439 -15.31 12.72 -6.18
C ARG A 439 -16.62 13.14 -6.86
N ASP A 440 -16.60 13.23 -8.19
CA ASP A 440 -17.79 13.52 -8.99
C ASP A 440 -18.34 12.21 -9.58
N GLU A 441 -19.52 11.82 -9.11
CA GLU A 441 -20.22 10.62 -9.56
C GLU A 441 -20.76 10.74 -11.00
N SER A 442 -20.74 11.93 -11.60
CA SER A 442 -21.22 12.16 -12.95
C SER A 442 -20.20 11.79 -14.04
N CYS A 443 -18.92 11.69 -13.68
CA CYS A 443 -17.86 11.22 -14.56
C CYS A 443 -17.83 9.69 -14.66
N ALA A 444 -17.54 9.18 -15.87
CA ALA A 444 -17.40 7.75 -16.11
C ALA A 444 -16.12 7.15 -15.48
N GLU A 445 -15.10 7.99 -15.31
CA GLU A 445 -13.84 7.70 -14.62
C GLU A 445 -13.82 8.51 -13.32
N GLU A 446 -13.03 8.12 -12.32
CA GLU A 446 -13.04 8.68 -10.95
C GLU A 446 -12.54 10.14 -10.85
N CYS A 447 -13.19 11.06 -11.57
CA CYS A 447 -12.82 12.45 -11.63
C CYS A 447 -13.16 13.17 -10.31
N SER A 448 -12.46 14.26 -10.02
CA SER A 448 -12.66 15.04 -8.80
C SER A 448 -12.90 16.53 -9.08
N GLU A 449 -13.95 17.09 -8.47
CA GLU A 449 -14.20 18.54 -8.42
C GLU A 449 -13.32 19.17 -7.33
N VAL A 450 -12.78 20.35 -7.59
CA VAL A 450 -11.94 21.09 -6.63
C VAL A 450 -12.73 22.20 -5.96
N TYR A 451 -12.47 22.39 -4.67
CA TYR A 451 -13.11 23.38 -3.83
C TYR A 451 -12.07 24.17 -3.04
N THR A 452 -12.39 25.44 -2.80
CA THR A 452 -11.80 26.22 -1.73
C THR A 452 -12.81 26.46 -0.61
N TRP A 453 -12.36 26.93 0.54
CA TRP A 453 -13.26 27.38 1.61
C TRP A 453 -12.76 28.64 2.28
N SER A 454 -13.71 29.52 2.60
CA SER A 454 -13.41 30.83 3.18
C SER A 454 -14.13 31.05 4.51
N THR A 455 -15.26 30.37 4.72
CA THR A 455 -16.20 30.68 5.80
C THR A 455 -16.48 29.45 6.65
N GLU A 456 -16.22 29.57 7.95
CA GLU A 456 -16.60 28.56 8.94
C GLU A 456 -18.07 28.75 9.35
N ILE A 457 -18.78 27.64 9.47
CA ILE A 457 -20.21 27.58 9.78
C ILE A 457 -20.38 27.04 11.20
N ASP A 458 -21.21 27.72 11.98
CA ASP A 458 -21.66 27.22 13.28
C ASP A 458 -22.92 26.37 13.08
N PRO A 459 -22.83 25.02 13.19
CA PRO A 459 -23.97 24.13 12.98
C PRO A 459 -25.04 24.28 14.07
N THR A 460 -24.75 24.95 15.18
CA THR A 460 -25.73 25.18 16.27
C THR A 460 -26.76 26.26 15.91
N VAL A 461 -26.44 27.12 14.95
CA VAL A 461 -27.31 28.21 14.49
C VAL A 461 -27.66 28.13 13.00
N THR A 462 -26.89 27.37 12.21
CA THR A 462 -27.15 27.12 10.80
C THR A 462 -27.59 25.66 10.61
N PRO A 463 -28.87 25.39 10.31
CA PRO A 463 -29.32 24.03 10.03
C PRO A 463 -28.55 23.44 8.85
N LEU A 464 -28.04 22.23 9.03
CA LEU A 464 -27.42 21.46 7.96
C LEU A 464 -28.42 20.42 7.45
N TYR A 465 -28.31 20.12 6.17
CA TYR A 465 -29.11 19.10 5.51
C TYR A 465 -28.19 18.18 4.72
N ARG A 466 -28.57 16.90 4.65
CA ARG A 466 -27.81 15.88 3.96
C ARG A 466 -28.62 15.32 2.81
N ASP A 467 -27.98 15.20 1.64
CA ASP A 467 -28.51 14.38 0.57
C ASP A 467 -28.27 12.90 0.88
N GLN A 468 -29.35 12.12 0.88
CA GLN A 468 -29.33 10.67 1.14
C GLN A 468 -29.31 9.86 -0.16
N GLY A 469 -29.17 10.51 -1.32
CA GLY A 469 -29.21 9.87 -2.63
C GLY A 469 -30.63 9.56 -3.11
N THR A 470 -30.72 8.70 -4.12
CA THR A 470 -31.88 8.58 -5.03
C THR A 470 -33.23 8.41 -4.33
N GLY A 471 -33.94 9.52 -4.15
CA GLY A 471 -35.36 9.58 -3.78
C GLY A 471 -35.69 9.77 -2.31
N MET A 472 -34.71 9.79 -1.40
CA MET A 472 -34.96 10.01 0.04
C MET A 472 -35.07 11.50 0.43
N GLY A 473 -34.71 12.39 -0.50
CA GLY A 473 -34.76 13.84 -0.30
C GLY A 473 -33.74 14.33 0.72
N CYS A 474 -33.62 15.65 0.81
CA CYS A 474 -32.71 16.32 1.71
C CYS A 474 -33.22 16.23 3.16
N GLN A 475 -32.46 15.63 4.07
CA GLN A 475 -32.87 15.45 5.47
C GLN A 475 -32.06 16.35 6.41
N PRO A 476 -32.67 17.02 7.40
CA PRO A 476 -31.94 17.81 8.37
C PRO A 476 -31.00 16.91 9.19
N THR A 477 -29.79 17.38 9.44
CA THR A 477 -28.76 16.69 10.22
C THR A 477 -28.08 17.71 11.14
N ASN A 478 -28.08 17.44 12.44
CA ASN A 478 -27.60 18.40 13.44
C ASN A 478 -26.50 17.81 14.35
N ASP A 479 -25.94 16.65 14.03
CA ASP A 479 -25.06 15.93 14.95
C ASP A 479 -24.01 15.10 14.20
N LEU A 480 -22.88 15.74 13.87
CA LEU A 480 -21.66 15.03 13.46
C LEU A 480 -20.55 15.16 14.50
N GLY A 481 -20.88 15.63 15.72
CA GLY A 481 -19.95 15.87 16.81
C GLY A 481 -19.21 17.22 16.75
N ASP A 482 -18.68 17.62 17.90
CA ASP A 482 -17.89 18.85 18.11
C ASP A 482 -16.44 18.73 17.58
N GLU A 483 -16.11 17.61 16.94
CA GLU A 483 -14.75 17.27 16.53
C GLU A 483 -14.41 17.75 15.11
N TYR A 484 -15.38 18.36 14.42
CA TYR A 484 -15.26 18.91 13.07
C TYR A 484 -15.54 20.41 13.03
N ARG A 485 -14.80 21.10 12.16
CA ARG A 485 -15.10 22.42 11.65
C ARG A 485 -15.92 22.27 10.37
N TYR A 486 -16.99 23.04 10.26
CA TYR A 486 -17.87 23.03 9.09
C TYR A 486 -17.50 24.22 8.23
N VAL A 487 -17.23 24.00 6.95
CA VAL A 487 -16.79 25.07 6.06
C VAL A 487 -17.64 25.12 4.81
N GLU A 488 -17.98 26.33 4.38
CA GLU A 488 -18.65 26.54 3.09
C GLU A 488 -17.67 26.30 1.95
N LEU A 489 -18.03 25.40 1.03
CA LEU A 489 -17.23 25.04 -0.13
C LEU A 489 -17.61 25.91 -1.32
N GLU A 490 -16.60 26.53 -1.90
CA GLU A 490 -16.71 27.33 -3.12
C GLU A 490 -16.01 26.55 -4.25
N PRO A 491 -16.71 26.19 -5.34
CA PRO A 491 -16.10 25.51 -6.48
C PRO A 491 -14.91 26.33 -7.03
N MET A 492 -13.84 25.63 -7.38
CA MET A 492 -12.61 26.19 -7.93
C MET A 492 -12.33 25.54 -9.29
N ASP A 493 -11.75 26.31 -10.22
CA ASP A 493 -11.36 25.79 -11.53
C ASP A 493 -10.13 24.86 -11.36
N PRO A 494 -10.21 23.57 -11.73
CA PRO A 494 -9.08 22.66 -11.62
C PRO A 494 -7.89 23.07 -12.49
N VAL A 495 -8.07 23.94 -13.50
CA VAL A 495 -6.98 24.43 -14.34
C VAL A 495 -5.94 25.24 -13.56
N GLU A 496 -6.29 25.71 -12.35
CA GLU A 496 -5.35 26.38 -11.47
C GLU A 496 -4.31 25.40 -10.89
N TRP A 497 -4.60 24.10 -10.86
CA TRP A 497 -3.71 23.04 -10.36
C TRP A 497 -2.80 22.48 -11.46
N VAL A 498 -1.59 22.11 -11.03
CA VAL A 498 -0.55 21.62 -11.93
C VAL A 498 -0.96 20.30 -12.57
N SER A 499 -0.92 20.26 -13.90
CA SER A 499 -1.03 19.05 -14.71
C SER A 499 0.19 18.16 -14.48
N VAL A 500 -0.06 16.86 -14.49
CA VAL A 500 0.98 15.84 -14.45
C VAL A 500 0.80 14.90 -15.63
N THR A 501 1.88 14.33 -16.12
CA THR A 501 1.86 13.35 -17.20
C THR A 501 2.54 12.08 -16.74
N GLU A 502 2.00 10.93 -17.13
CA GLU A 502 2.68 9.65 -16.94
C GLU A 502 3.86 9.55 -17.88
N VAL A 503 5.05 9.25 -17.36
CA VAL A 503 6.26 9.10 -18.16
C VAL A 503 6.96 7.80 -17.76
N ILE A 504 7.36 7.03 -18.77
CA ILE A 504 8.27 5.90 -18.60
C ILE A 504 9.70 6.44 -18.78
N LEU A 505 10.52 6.32 -17.75
CA LEU A 505 11.91 6.79 -17.78
C LEU A 505 12.84 5.76 -18.43
N ASP A 506 13.71 6.22 -19.34
CA ASP A 506 14.65 5.38 -20.11
C ASP A 506 15.80 4.79 -19.29
#